data_AF-A0A2C6CWC5-F1
#
_entry.id   AF-A0A2C6CWC5-F1
#
_cell.length_a   1.000
_cell.length_b   1.000
_cell.length_c   1.000
_cell.angle_alpha   90.00
_cell.angle_beta   90.00
_cell.angle_gamma   90.00
#
_symmetry.space_group_name_H-M   'P 1'
#
loop_
_entity.id
_entity.type
_entity.pdbx_description
1 polymer ?
#
loop_
_entity_poly.entity_id
_entity_poly.type
_entity_poly.pdbx_seq_one_letter_code
_entity_poly.pdbx_strand_id
1 'polypeptide(L)'
;MKRFHRSLEETPWRQPASFPDKPTRDQLHVWRLKVTDDENELTKARRVLSKDEIAKADRYHFARDRNCCVMARAALRTLAGNYLKKNPEFINIGLEANGKPQLLEADNELSCNLSHSAGWIVLAFGDKTALGVDIEGVNPEVEVENIVGNFFSRLEVPLIMSQPPERRADAFFFAWTRKEALIKATGEGLSLPLNEFGVSILPQQELKVLHTDWEPQEADEWALVSFMVAPDLPGAVARKGVIGEVRFFDLEM
;
A
#
# COMPACT_ATOMS: atom_id res chain seq x y z
N MET A 1 -31.06 -0.97 -3.28
CA MET A 1 -29.89 -1.66 -3.87
C MET A 1 -28.74 -1.58 -2.87
N LYS A 2 -28.47 -2.67 -2.14
CA LYS A 2 -27.34 -2.74 -1.21
C LYS A 2 -26.09 -3.06 -2.01
N ARG A 3 -25.16 -2.10 -2.11
CA ARG A 3 -23.79 -2.36 -2.59
C ARG A 3 -23.22 -3.52 -1.77
N PHE A 4 -22.46 -4.41 -2.40
CA PHE A 4 -21.77 -5.51 -1.73
C PHE A 4 -20.72 -4.92 -0.77
N HIS A 5 -21.13 -4.53 0.44
CA HIS A 5 -20.24 -4.02 1.51
C HIS A 5 -20.01 -5.07 2.60
N ARG A 6 -20.50 -6.30 2.43
CA ARG A 6 -20.60 -7.28 3.52
C ARG A 6 -19.32 -8.05 3.88
N SER A 7 -18.14 -7.65 3.39
CA SER A 7 -16.88 -8.13 3.99
C SER A 7 -15.74 -7.10 4.04
N LEU A 8 -16.02 -5.85 3.64
CA LEU A 8 -15.16 -4.68 3.85
C LEU A 8 -16.03 -3.60 4.49
N GLU A 9 -16.64 -3.93 5.64
CA GLU A 9 -17.21 -2.91 6.52
C GLU A 9 -16.11 -1.88 6.81
N GLU A 10 -16.47 -0.60 6.85
CA GLU A 10 -15.56 0.56 6.93
C GLU A 10 -14.29 0.23 7.70
N THR A 11 -13.14 0.23 7.02
CA THR A 11 -11.84 0.00 7.64
C THR A 11 -11.76 0.86 8.91
N PRO A 12 -11.40 0.30 10.07
CA PRO A 12 -11.51 0.98 11.36
C PRO A 12 -10.34 1.95 11.56
N TRP A 13 -10.23 2.94 10.68
CA TRP A 13 -9.28 4.03 10.79
C TRP A 13 -9.57 4.82 12.06
N ARG A 14 -8.51 5.09 12.81
CA ARG A 14 -8.60 5.79 14.09
C ARG A 14 -7.43 6.74 14.27
N GLN A 15 -7.70 7.86 14.92
CA GLN A 15 -6.66 8.68 15.51
C GLN A 15 -6.14 8.00 16.77
N PRO A 16 -4.84 7.67 16.87
CA PRO A 16 -4.29 7.08 18.07
C PRO A 16 -4.19 8.12 19.20
N ALA A 17 -4.64 7.78 20.40
CA ALA A 17 -4.56 8.69 21.57
C ALA A 17 -3.12 9.05 21.97
N SER A 18 -2.17 8.15 21.67
CA SER A 18 -0.73 8.35 21.75
C SER A 18 -0.08 7.55 20.63
N PHE A 19 1.11 7.96 20.18
CA PHE A 19 1.82 7.21 19.15
C PHE A 19 2.02 5.74 19.59
N PRO A 20 1.60 4.75 18.78
CA PRO A 20 1.62 3.36 19.21
C PRO A 20 3.06 2.84 19.30
N ASP A 21 3.26 1.80 20.10
CA ASP A 21 4.52 1.06 20.09
C ASP A 21 4.80 0.45 18.71
N LYS A 22 6.05 0.05 18.48
CA LYS A 22 6.46 -0.62 17.24
C LYS A 22 5.62 -1.89 17.01
N PRO A 23 5.22 -2.20 15.75
CA PRO A 23 4.53 -3.45 15.46
C PRO A 23 5.33 -4.65 15.95
N THR A 24 4.65 -5.60 16.58
CA THR A 24 5.23 -6.89 16.98
C THR A 24 5.29 -7.86 15.79
N ARG A 25 5.89 -9.04 15.99
CA ARG A 25 6.15 -10.02 14.91
C ARG A 25 4.95 -10.28 14.00
N ASP A 26 3.72 -10.40 14.51
CA ASP A 26 2.53 -10.74 13.71
C ASP A 26 1.59 -9.55 13.47
N GLN A 27 2.05 -8.35 13.80
CA GLN A 27 1.26 -7.13 13.73
C GLN A 27 1.72 -6.24 12.59
N LEU A 28 0.76 -5.62 11.91
CA LEU A 28 1.01 -4.56 10.94
C LEU A 28 0.32 -3.27 11.38
N HIS A 29 1.01 -2.15 11.21
CA HIS A 29 0.40 -0.83 11.33
C HIS A 29 0.25 -0.22 9.95
N VAL A 30 -0.95 0.19 9.58
CA VAL A 30 -1.26 0.86 8.32
C VAL A 30 -1.72 2.27 8.64
N TRP A 31 -1.05 3.25 8.08
CA TRP A 31 -1.34 4.67 8.26
C TRP A 31 -1.87 5.24 6.95
N ARG A 32 -2.88 6.10 7.01
CA ARG A 32 -3.29 6.91 5.86
C ARG A 32 -3.12 8.40 6.15
N LEU A 33 -2.86 9.17 5.10
CA LEU A 33 -2.76 10.62 5.12
C LEU A 33 -3.39 11.16 3.85
N LYS A 34 -4.20 12.22 3.98
CA LYS A 34 -4.71 12.95 2.81
C LYS A 34 -3.68 14.00 2.39
N VAL A 35 -3.38 14.05 1.10
CA VAL A 35 -2.50 15.09 0.55
C VAL A 35 -3.20 16.45 0.68
N THR A 36 -2.45 17.45 1.13
CA THR A 36 -2.91 18.83 1.30
C THR A 36 -2.26 19.76 0.29
N ASP A 37 -2.97 20.82 -0.05
CA ASP A 37 -2.43 21.97 -0.80
C ASP A 37 -2.21 23.19 0.10
N ASP A 38 -2.37 23.03 1.43
CA ASP A 38 -2.07 24.09 2.39
C ASP A 38 -0.55 24.33 2.49
N GLU A 39 -0.12 25.54 2.13
CA GLU A 39 1.29 25.93 2.09
C GLU A 39 1.97 25.92 3.47
N ASN A 40 1.25 26.13 4.56
CA ASN A 40 1.83 26.06 5.90
C ASN A 40 2.14 24.61 6.25
N GLU A 41 1.24 23.68 5.98
CA GLU A 41 1.46 22.25 6.20
C GLU A 41 2.58 21.72 5.30
N LEU A 42 2.62 22.11 4.02
CA LEU A 42 3.72 21.76 3.11
C LEU A 42 5.06 22.35 3.58
N THR A 43 5.06 23.56 4.13
CA THR A 43 6.26 24.18 4.70
C THR A 43 6.75 23.40 5.91
N LYS A 44 5.87 22.97 6.82
CA LYS A 44 6.23 22.11 7.96
C LYS A 44 6.77 20.77 7.48
N ALA A 45 6.09 20.13 6.53
CA ALA A 45 6.49 18.85 5.95
C ALA A 45 7.91 18.93 5.38
N ARG A 46 8.23 19.98 4.61
CA ARG A 46 9.58 20.19 4.03
C ARG A 46 10.69 20.32 5.06
N ARG A 47 10.40 20.75 6.30
CA ARG A 47 11.44 20.92 7.34
C ARG A 47 12.07 19.59 7.78
N VAL A 48 11.34 18.48 7.66
CA VAL A 48 11.88 17.17 8.04
C VAL A 48 12.56 16.43 6.88
N LEU A 49 12.46 16.94 5.64
CA LEU A 49 13.07 16.32 4.47
C LEU A 49 14.56 16.63 4.36
N SER A 50 15.31 15.73 3.73
CA SER A 50 16.68 16.00 3.31
C SER A 50 16.70 16.94 2.08
N LYS A 51 17.87 17.56 1.82
CA LYS A 51 18.06 18.41 0.64
C LYS A 51 17.80 17.66 -0.68
N ASP A 52 18.20 16.39 -0.76
CA ASP A 52 18.01 15.57 -1.96
C ASP A 52 16.53 15.20 -2.17
N GLU A 53 15.79 14.99 -1.09
CA GLU A 53 14.35 14.74 -1.13
C GLU A 53 13.58 15.98 -1.57
N ILE A 54 13.96 17.17 -1.06
CA ILE A 54 13.42 18.45 -1.51
C ILE A 54 13.69 18.65 -3.00
N ALA A 55 14.95 18.48 -3.44
CA ALA A 55 15.33 18.62 -4.84
C ALA A 55 14.58 17.62 -5.73
N LYS A 56 14.37 16.38 -5.27
CA LYS A 56 13.55 15.40 -5.99
C LYS A 56 12.11 15.87 -6.15
N ALA A 57 11.48 16.35 -5.06
CA ALA A 57 10.11 16.82 -5.10
C ALA A 57 9.95 18.03 -6.05
N ASP A 58 10.92 18.95 -6.04
CA ASP A 58 10.87 20.17 -6.86
C ASP A 58 11.06 19.91 -8.36
N ARG A 59 11.45 18.69 -8.77
CA ARG A 59 11.47 18.28 -10.19
C ARG A 59 10.09 17.95 -10.76
N TYR A 60 9.08 17.72 -9.93
CA TYR A 60 7.73 17.45 -10.44
C TYR A 60 7.14 18.71 -11.08
N HIS A 61 6.61 18.53 -12.29
CA HIS A 61 6.00 19.62 -13.05
C HIS A 61 4.69 20.10 -12.41
N PHE A 62 3.83 19.16 -11.99
CA PHE A 62 2.53 19.48 -11.41
C PHE A 62 2.60 19.60 -9.89
N ALA A 63 1.90 20.60 -9.33
CA ALA A 63 1.86 20.86 -7.89
C ALA A 63 1.34 19.65 -7.11
N ARG A 64 0.29 18.96 -7.62
CA ARG A 64 -0.27 17.76 -6.97
C ARG A 64 0.78 16.66 -6.74
N ASP A 65 1.65 16.41 -7.73
CA ASP A 65 2.63 15.34 -7.68
C ASP A 65 3.78 15.73 -6.73
N ARG A 66 4.18 17.01 -6.78
CA ARG A 66 5.14 17.60 -5.84
C ARG A 66 4.64 17.53 -4.39
N ASN A 67 3.41 17.96 -4.14
CA ASN A 67 2.79 17.96 -2.81
C ASN A 67 2.66 16.53 -2.27
N CYS A 68 2.21 15.59 -3.10
CA CYS A 68 2.19 14.17 -2.76
C CYS A 68 3.58 13.65 -2.41
N CYS A 69 4.61 13.97 -3.20
CA CYS A 69 6.00 13.56 -2.93
C CYS A 69 6.52 14.11 -1.59
N VAL A 70 6.26 15.39 -1.30
CA VAL A 70 6.66 16.03 -0.03
C VAL A 70 5.95 15.37 1.15
N MET A 71 4.63 15.29 1.10
CA MET A 71 3.80 14.74 2.19
C MET A 71 4.12 13.27 2.44
N ALA A 72 4.30 12.47 1.38
CA ALA A 72 4.69 11.07 1.48
C ALA A 72 6.03 10.89 2.20
N ARG A 73 7.01 11.71 1.85
CA ARG A 73 8.35 11.62 2.45
C ARG A 73 8.36 12.09 3.90
N ALA A 74 7.66 13.18 4.19
CA ALA A 74 7.53 13.70 5.54
C ALA A 74 6.81 12.70 6.45
N ALA A 75 5.70 12.11 5.98
CA ALA A 75 4.97 11.07 6.70
C ALA A 75 5.85 9.86 7.01
N LEU A 76 6.61 9.36 6.02
CA LEU A 76 7.54 8.25 6.22
C LEU A 76 8.59 8.57 7.30
N ARG A 77 9.23 9.74 7.21
CA ARG A 77 10.25 10.17 8.19
C ARG A 77 9.68 10.32 9.59
N THR A 78 8.53 10.98 9.72
CA THR A 78 7.87 11.22 11.01
C THR A 78 7.45 9.91 11.68
N LEU A 79 6.77 9.04 10.94
CA LEU A 79 6.34 7.74 11.47
C LEU A 79 7.53 6.85 11.83
N ALA A 80 8.53 6.74 10.95
CA ALA A 80 9.73 5.96 11.22
C ALA A 80 10.50 6.51 12.44
N GLY A 81 10.65 7.83 12.55
CA GLY A 81 11.29 8.47 13.70
C GLY A 81 10.56 8.20 15.02
N ASN A 82 9.23 8.24 15.01
CA ASN A 82 8.43 7.93 16.20
C ASN A 82 8.51 6.46 16.62
N TYR A 83 8.59 5.51 15.68
CA TYR A 83 8.81 4.09 15.99
C TYR A 83 10.22 3.83 16.51
N LEU A 84 11.23 4.44 15.89
CA LEU A 84 12.64 4.23 16.19
C LEU A 84 13.18 5.15 17.29
N LYS A 85 12.33 6.02 17.84
CA LYS A 85 12.67 7.04 18.85
C LYS A 85 13.85 7.93 18.41
N LYS A 86 13.82 8.35 17.14
CA LYS A 86 14.83 9.19 16.49
C LYS A 86 14.18 10.43 15.88
N ASN A 87 14.95 11.51 15.76
CA ASN A 87 14.48 12.70 15.06
C ASN A 87 14.22 12.36 13.57
N PRO A 88 13.04 12.71 13.01
CA PRO A 88 12.68 12.47 11.60
C PRO A 88 13.73 12.92 10.57
N GLU A 89 14.45 14.02 10.84
CA GLU A 89 15.50 14.56 9.96
C GLU A 89 16.70 13.62 9.82
N PHE A 90 16.96 12.79 10.83
CA PHE A 90 18.11 11.88 10.90
C PHE A 90 17.78 10.43 10.56
N ILE A 91 16.55 10.15 10.10
CA ILE A 91 16.20 8.82 9.61
C ILE A 91 16.91 8.57 8.28
N ASN A 92 17.70 7.51 8.22
CA ASN A 92 18.40 7.09 7.02
C ASN A 92 17.45 6.30 6.12
N ILE A 93 17.06 6.90 5.01
CA ILE A 93 16.17 6.27 4.03
C ILE A 93 16.94 6.08 2.73
N GLY A 94 17.17 4.82 2.38
CA GLY A 94 17.71 4.41 1.09
C GLY A 94 16.62 4.14 0.06
N LEU A 95 17.06 3.68 -1.11
CA LEU A 95 16.20 3.14 -2.15
C LEU A 95 16.70 1.74 -2.50
N GLU A 96 15.78 0.78 -2.59
CA GLU A 96 16.04 -0.51 -3.22
C GLU A 96 16.24 -0.35 -4.74
N ALA A 97 16.68 -1.41 -5.41
CA ALA A 97 16.94 -1.41 -6.86
C ALA A 97 15.71 -1.01 -7.71
N ASN A 98 14.51 -1.29 -7.21
CA ASN A 98 13.22 -0.94 -7.81
C ASN A 98 12.74 0.49 -7.47
N GLY A 99 13.53 1.27 -6.71
CA GLY A 99 13.16 2.62 -6.26
C GLY A 99 12.25 2.68 -5.02
N LYS A 100 11.94 1.54 -4.39
CA LYS A 100 11.19 1.44 -3.13
C LYS A 100 12.01 2.05 -1.98
N PRO A 101 11.43 2.92 -1.14
CA PRO A 101 12.11 3.40 0.06
C PRO A 101 12.40 2.28 1.06
N GLN A 102 13.62 2.25 1.59
CA GLN A 102 14.04 1.30 2.63
C GLN A 102 14.65 2.07 3.80
N LEU A 103 14.26 1.72 5.03
CA LEU A 103 14.92 2.23 6.24
C LEU A 103 16.28 1.52 6.38
N LEU A 104 17.38 2.28 6.35
CA LEU A 104 18.75 1.76 6.43
C LEU A 104 19.30 1.80 7.87
N GLU A 105 18.42 1.62 8.85
CA GLU A 105 18.76 1.74 10.27
C GLU A 105 19.38 0.44 10.79
N ALA A 106 20.42 0.56 11.62
CA ALA A 106 21.35 -0.54 11.95
C ALA A 106 20.70 -1.84 12.44
N ASP A 107 19.54 -1.76 13.09
CA ASP A 107 18.88 -2.93 13.65
C ASP A 107 17.87 -3.59 12.68
N ASN A 108 17.57 -2.94 11.53
CA ASN A 108 16.60 -3.36 10.51
C ASN A 108 15.25 -3.83 11.08
N GLU A 109 14.89 -3.37 12.28
CA GLU A 109 13.75 -3.97 12.98
C GLU A 109 12.40 -3.56 12.41
N LEU A 110 12.37 -2.50 11.62
CA LEU A 110 11.15 -1.91 11.10
C LEU A 110 11.18 -1.96 9.57
N SER A 111 10.29 -2.77 9.01
CA SER A 111 10.02 -2.77 7.58
C SER A 111 8.92 -1.77 7.26
N CYS A 112 9.03 -1.10 6.11
CA CYS A 112 7.98 -0.21 5.64
C CYS A 112 7.71 -0.35 4.14
N ASN A 113 6.49 -0.04 3.73
CA ASN A 113 6.16 0.21 2.33
C ASN A 113 5.13 1.34 2.22
N LEU A 114 5.06 1.97 1.06
CA LEU A 114 4.20 3.10 0.81
C LEU A 114 3.55 2.99 -0.57
N SER A 115 2.29 3.40 -0.66
CA SER A 115 1.59 3.67 -1.92
C SER A 115 0.79 4.97 -1.82
N HIS A 116 0.42 5.53 -2.97
CA HIS A 116 -0.43 6.71 -3.04
C HIS A 116 -1.31 6.67 -4.29
N SER A 117 -2.57 7.05 -4.17
CA SER A 117 -3.51 7.22 -5.28
C SER A 117 -4.66 8.11 -4.83
N ALA A 118 -5.34 8.76 -5.79
CA ALA A 118 -6.52 9.60 -5.56
C ALA A 118 -6.37 10.64 -4.40
N GLY A 119 -5.18 11.25 -4.27
CA GLY A 119 -4.90 12.25 -3.23
C GLY A 119 -4.72 11.69 -1.81
N TRP A 120 -4.54 10.38 -1.67
CA TRP A 120 -4.21 9.71 -0.42
C TRP A 120 -2.84 9.07 -0.49
N ILE A 121 -2.18 9.00 0.65
CA ILE A 121 -0.94 8.26 0.89
C ILE A 121 -1.24 7.20 1.95
N VAL A 122 -0.76 5.99 1.74
CA VAL A 122 -0.79 4.90 2.73
C VAL A 122 0.61 4.40 2.99
N LEU A 123 0.93 4.20 4.27
CA LEU A 123 2.19 3.59 4.72
C LEU A 123 1.90 2.37 5.59
N ALA A 124 2.51 1.24 5.24
CA ALA A 124 2.46 0.03 6.06
C ALA A 124 3.80 -0.15 6.79
N PHE A 125 3.74 -0.58 8.04
CA PHE A 125 4.88 -0.87 8.90
C PHE A 125 4.74 -2.26 9.53
N GLY A 126 5.84 -3.00 9.62
CA GLY A 126 5.89 -4.34 10.23
C GLY A 126 7.27 -4.66 10.82
N ASP A 127 7.37 -5.78 11.52
CA ASP A 127 8.61 -6.24 12.16
C ASP A 127 9.41 -7.16 11.23
N LYS A 128 10.63 -6.74 10.85
CA LYS A 128 11.66 -7.53 10.13
C LYS A 128 11.08 -8.44 9.02
N THR A 129 10.20 -7.92 8.18
CA THR A 129 9.45 -8.72 7.21
C THR A 129 9.44 -8.11 5.82
N ALA A 130 9.34 -8.94 4.78
CA ALA A 130 8.95 -8.49 3.45
C ALA A 130 7.51 -7.98 3.52
N LEU A 131 7.31 -6.74 3.07
CA LEU A 131 6.08 -5.99 3.24
C LEU A 131 5.84 -5.10 2.02
N GLY A 132 4.60 -5.11 1.53
CA GLY A 132 4.14 -4.28 0.44
C GLY A 132 2.72 -3.81 0.70
N VAL A 133 2.41 -2.59 0.28
CA VAL A 133 1.08 -1.99 0.37
C VAL A 133 0.77 -1.30 -0.95
N ASP A 134 -0.46 -1.44 -1.39
CA ASP A 134 -0.93 -0.75 -2.58
C ASP A 134 -2.36 -0.22 -2.42
N ILE A 135 -2.64 0.90 -3.09
CA ILE A 135 -3.95 1.55 -3.13
C ILE A 135 -4.17 2.08 -4.55
N GLU A 136 -5.39 1.94 -5.07
CA GLU A 136 -5.71 2.43 -6.41
C GLU A 136 -7.16 2.91 -6.48
N GLY A 137 -7.36 4.11 -7.03
CA GLY A 137 -8.70 4.69 -7.15
C GLY A 137 -9.52 3.95 -8.20
N VAL A 138 -10.75 3.55 -7.85
CA VAL A 138 -11.63 2.89 -8.81
C VAL A 138 -12.03 3.88 -9.89
N ASN A 139 -11.65 3.58 -11.13
CA ASN A 139 -12.21 4.22 -12.31
C ASN A 139 -13.41 3.40 -12.81
N PRO A 140 -14.66 3.85 -12.65
CA PRO A 140 -15.84 3.11 -13.10
C PRO A 140 -15.95 3.03 -14.63
N GLU A 141 -15.24 3.88 -15.37
CA GLU A 141 -15.24 3.91 -16.83
C GLU A 141 -14.17 3.00 -17.45
N VAL A 142 -13.42 2.26 -16.62
CA VAL A 142 -12.40 1.35 -17.13
C VAL A 142 -13.04 0.22 -17.96
N GLU A 143 -12.53 0.02 -19.18
CA GLU A 143 -12.95 -1.07 -20.06
C GLU A 143 -12.29 -2.40 -19.62
N VAL A 144 -12.77 -2.96 -18.50
CA VAL A 144 -12.20 -4.18 -17.88
C VAL A 144 -12.03 -5.31 -18.89
N GLU A 145 -13.04 -5.50 -19.74
CA GLU A 145 -13.09 -6.49 -20.81
C GLU A 145 -11.85 -6.45 -21.71
N ASN A 146 -11.32 -5.25 -21.98
CA ASN A 146 -10.23 -5.02 -22.92
C ASN A 146 -8.86 -5.23 -22.28
N ILE A 147 -8.75 -5.08 -20.95
CA ILE A 147 -7.45 -5.03 -20.26
C ILE A 147 -7.21 -6.19 -19.29
N VAL A 148 -8.26 -6.86 -18.80
CA VAL A 148 -8.15 -7.87 -17.72
C VAL A 148 -7.19 -9.01 -18.10
N GLY A 149 -7.16 -9.43 -19.37
CA GLY A 149 -6.28 -10.50 -19.84
C GLY A 149 -4.79 -10.15 -19.85
N ASN A 150 -4.43 -8.87 -19.77
CA ASN A 150 -3.04 -8.42 -19.76
C ASN A 150 -2.42 -8.48 -18.36
N PHE A 151 -3.25 -8.47 -17.32
CA PHE A 151 -2.84 -8.26 -15.93
C PHE A 151 -3.25 -9.39 -14.98
N PHE A 152 -4.23 -10.20 -15.36
CA PHE A 152 -4.77 -11.26 -14.52
C PHE A 152 -4.52 -12.63 -15.12
N SER A 153 -4.26 -13.59 -14.24
CA SER A 153 -4.05 -14.98 -14.62
C SER A 153 -5.32 -15.58 -15.24
N ARG A 154 -5.15 -16.71 -15.94
CA ARG A 154 -6.28 -17.43 -16.56
C ARG A 154 -7.33 -17.90 -15.55
N LEU A 155 -6.96 -18.05 -14.28
CA LEU A 155 -7.88 -18.39 -13.20
C LEU A 155 -8.64 -17.17 -12.67
N GLU A 156 -8.06 -15.98 -12.78
CA GLU A 156 -8.61 -14.74 -12.26
C GLU A 156 -9.58 -14.06 -13.22
N VAL A 157 -9.24 -14.05 -14.51
CA VAL A 157 -10.05 -13.41 -15.55
C VAL A 157 -11.52 -13.85 -15.51
N PRO A 158 -11.86 -15.16 -15.47
CA PRO A 158 -13.26 -15.59 -15.44
C PRO A 158 -14.00 -15.11 -14.18
N LEU A 159 -13.30 -15.04 -13.03
CA LEU A 159 -13.89 -14.60 -11.78
C LEU A 159 -14.27 -13.11 -11.81
N ILE A 160 -13.40 -12.26 -12.37
CA ILE A 160 -13.69 -10.83 -12.60
C ILE A 160 -14.82 -10.68 -13.62
N MET A 161 -14.74 -11.38 -14.75
CA MET A 161 -15.73 -11.28 -15.84
C MET A 161 -17.12 -11.82 -15.48
N SER A 162 -17.20 -12.75 -14.53
CA SER A 162 -18.45 -13.29 -14.00
C SER A 162 -19.23 -12.29 -13.13
N GLN A 163 -18.60 -11.20 -12.68
CA GLN A 163 -19.29 -10.17 -11.92
C GLN A 163 -20.29 -9.42 -12.82
N PRO A 164 -21.39 -8.89 -12.24
CA PRO A 164 -22.26 -7.95 -12.93
C PRO A 164 -21.45 -6.80 -13.54
N PRO A 165 -21.79 -6.30 -14.75
CA PRO A 165 -21.02 -5.27 -15.44
C PRO A 165 -20.66 -4.07 -14.56
N GLU A 166 -21.61 -3.60 -13.76
CA GLU A 166 -21.45 -2.47 -12.84
C GLU A 166 -20.50 -2.73 -11.66
N ARG A 167 -19.98 -3.96 -11.50
CA ARG A 167 -19.06 -4.38 -10.44
C ARG A 167 -17.72 -4.88 -10.94
N ARG A 168 -17.54 -4.98 -12.26
CA ARG A 168 -16.29 -5.48 -12.85
C ARG A 168 -15.11 -4.56 -12.53
N ALA A 169 -15.33 -3.24 -12.58
CA ALA A 169 -14.33 -2.25 -12.20
C ALA A 169 -13.88 -2.44 -10.75
N ASP A 170 -14.82 -2.58 -9.81
CA ASP A 170 -14.49 -2.84 -8.40
C ASP A 170 -13.64 -4.12 -8.27
N ALA A 171 -14.10 -5.24 -8.85
CA ALA A 171 -13.39 -6.52 -8.78
C ALA A 171 -11.98 -6.44 -9.38
N PHE A 172 -11.83 -5.71 -10.49
CA PHE A 172 -10.55 -5.44 -11.13
C PHE A 172 -9.60 -4.71 -10.15
N PHE A 173 -10.01 -3.57 -9.59
CA PHE A 173 -9.13 -2.75 -8.73
C PHE A 173 -8.86 -3.41 -7.37
N PHE A 174 -9.79 -4.19 -6.81
CA PHE A 174 -9.54 -5.00 -5.63
C PHE A 174 -8.48 -6.06 -5.87
N ALA A 175 -8.55 -6.77 -7.00
CA ALA A 175 -7.54 -7.76 -7.34
C ALA A 175 -6.21 -7.09 -7.70
N TRP A 176 -6.24 -5.99 -8.44
CA TRP A 176 -5.07 -5.19 -8.82
C TRP A 176 -4.24 -4.80 -7.60
N THR A 177 -4.86 -4.15 -6.61
CA THR A 177 -4.17 -3.69 -5.40
C THR A 177 -3.55 -4.84 -4.61
N ARG A 178 -4.18 -6.02 -4.56
CA ARG A 178 -3.60 -7.22 -3.94
C ARG A 178 -2.33 -7.68 -4.65
N LYS A 179 -2.33 -7.69 -5.99
CA LYS A 179 -1.17 -8.12 -6.80
C LYS A 179 -0.03 -7.14 -6.67
N GLU A 180 -0.31 -5.84 -6.79
CA GLU A 180 0.70 -4.79 -6.63
C GLU A 180 1.26 -4.76 -5.20
N ALA A 181 0.44 -4.99 -4.17
CA ALA A 181 0.94 -5.12 -2.81
C ALA A 181 1.91 -6.30 -2.68
N LEU A 182 1.62 -7.46 -3.30
CA LEU A 182 2.51 -8.61 -3.29
C LEU A 182 3.83 -8.33 -4.02
N ILE A 183 3.77 -7.75 -5.23
CA ILE A 183 4.95 -7.36 -6.01
C ILE A 183 5.83 -6.37 -5.25
N LYS A 184 5.20 -5.39 -4.59
CA LYS A 184 5.92 -4.44 -3.72
C LYS A 184 6.55 -5.12 -2.52
N ALA A 185 5.99 -6.22 -2.04
CA ALA A 185 6.52 -6.97 -0.92
C ALA A 185 7.71 -7.85 -1.31
N THR A 186 7.68 -8.50 -2.48
CA THR A 186 8.80 -9.30 -3.00
C THR A 186 9.99 -8.44 -3.40
N GLY A 187 9.74 -7.20 -3.84
CA GLY A 187 10.78 -6.26 -4.25
C GLY A 187 11.25 -6.45 -5.69
N GLU A 188 10.65 -7.39 -6.43
CA GLU A 188 11.01 -7.68 -7.82
C GLU A 188 10.47 -6.64 -8.82
N GLY A 189 9.54 -5.79 -8.39
CA GLY A 189 8.97 -4.72 -9.23
C GLY A 189 8.23 -5.29 -10.46
N LEU A 190 8.24 -4.53 -11.56
CA LEU A 190 7.56 -4.89 -12.82
C LEU A 190 8.18 -6.12 -13.52
N SER A 191 9.25 -6.70 -12.99
CA SER A 191 9.85 -7.92 -13.52
C SER A 191 9.01 -9.17 -13.26
N LEU A 192 8.05 -9.11 -12.32
CA LEU A 192 7.06 -10.16 -12.12
C LEU A 192 5.91 -10.02 -13.13
N PRO A 193 5.75 -10.98 -14.05
CA PRO A 193 4.61 -10.97 -14.97
C PRO A 193 3.31 -11.17 -14.19
N LEU A 194 2.51 -10.11 -14.14
CA LEU A 194 1.25 -10.05 -13.41
C LEU A 194 0.29 -11.20 -13.78
N ASN A 195 0.35 -11.75 -14.98
CA ASN A 195 -0.51 -12.84 -15.42
C ASN A 195 -0.03 -14.27 -15.04
N GLU A 196 1.15 -14.41 -14.40
CA GLU A 196 1.76 -15.70 -14.01
C GLU A 196 1.63 -16.01 -12.51
N PHE A 197 0.83 -15.22 -11.78
CA PHE A 197 0.39 -15.57 -10.43
C PHE A 197 -1.03 -15.08 -10.19
N GLY A 198 -1.72 -15.72 -9.25
CA GLY A 198 -3.09 -15.40 -8.90
C GLY A 198 -3.24 -15.03 -7.44
N VAL A 199 -4.09 -14.05 -7.15
CA VAL A 199 -4.55 -13.74 -5.80
C VAL A 199 -6.05 -14.02 -5.71
N SER A 200 -6.53 -14.29 -4.50
CA SER A 200 -7.98 -14.24 -4.26
C SER A 200 -8.54 -12.89 -4.74
N ILE A 201 -9.69 -12.89 -5.44
CA ILE A 201 -10.26 -11.69 -6.06
C ILE A 201 -11.49 -11.21 -5.29
N LEU A 202 -12.25 -12.15 -4.71
CA LEU A 202 -13.49 -11.79 -4.05
C LEU A 202 -13.20 -11.28 -2.63
N PRO A 203 -13.89 -10.23 -2.15
CA PRO A 203 -13.70 -9.71 -0.80
C PRO A 203 -14.10 -10.71 0.29
N GLN A 204 -14.93 -11.73 -0.03
CA GLN A 204 -15.45 -12.72 0.92
C GLN A 204 -14.63 -14.03 0.97
N GLN A 205 -13.59 -14.15 0.13
CA GLN A 205 -12.74 -15.33 0.12
C GLN A 205 -11.61 -15.17 1.14
N GLU A 206 -11.14 -16.29 1.70
CA GLU A 206 -9.91 -16.34 2.46
C GLU A 206 -8.77 -15.76 1.59
N LEU A 207 -8.11 -14.72 2.10
CA LEU A 207 -7.15 -13.96 1.33
C LEU A 207 -5.84 -14.74 1.19
N LYS A 208 -5.73 -15.48 0.10
CA LYS A 208 -4.55 -16.30 -0.22
C LYS A 208 -3.97 -15.89 -1.57
N VAL A 209 -2.65 -16.02 -1.69
CA VAL A 209 -2.01 -16.18 -2.99
C VAL A 209 -2.42 -17.57 -3.48
N LEU A 210 -3.04 -17.64 -4.66
CA LEU A 210 -3.67 -18.87 -5.16
C LEU A 210 -2.68 -19.79 -5.86
N HIS A 211 -1.67 -19.21 -6.50
CA HIS A 211 -0.54 -19.90 -7.11
C HIS A 211 0.54 -18.85 -7.44
N THR A 212 1.79 -19.30 -7.48
CA THR A 212 2.89 -18.65 -8.18
C THR A 212 3.42 -19.67 -9.20
N ASP A 213 3.61 -19.26 -10.46
CA ASP A 213 4.10 -20.19 -11.48
C ASP A 213 5.60 -20.52 -11.32
N TRP A 214 6.34 -19.79 -10.47
CA TRP A 214 7.76 -20.02 -10.20
C TRP A 214 8.05 -20.96 -9.01
N GLU A 215 7.23 -20.95 -7.96
CA GLU A 215 7.41 -21.82 -6.78
C GLU A 215 6.08 -22.02 -6.04
N PRO A 216 5.26 -23.03 -6.36
CA PRO A 216 3.90 -23.19 -5.83
C PRO A 216 3.78 -23.22 -4.30
N GLN A 217 4.86 -23.56 -3.59
CA GLN A 217 4.94 -23.59 -2.13
C GLN A 217 5.08 -22.19 -1.52
N GLU A 218 5.56 -21.21 -2.28
CA GLU A 218 5.74 -19.84 -1.80
C GLU A 218 4.39 -19.13 -1.58
N ALA A 219 3.32 -19.55 -2.27
CA ALA A 219 1.98 -18.97 -2.11
C ALA A 219 1.45 -19.05 -0.66
N ASP A 220 1.77 -20.13 0.06
CA ASP A 220 1.39 -20.32 1.47
C ASP A 220 2.26 -19.50 2.43
N GLU A 221 3.35 -18.90 1.94
CA GLU A 221 4.23 -18.03 2.73
C GLU A 221 3.75 -16.58 2.77
N TRP A 222 2.70 -16.21 2.02
CA TRP A 222 2.23 -14.84 1.93
C TRP A 222 0.83 -14.66 2.52
N ALA A 223 0.71 -13.70 3.43
CA ALA A 223 -0.57 -13.24 3.96
C ALA A 223 -0.96 -11.90 3.30
N LEU A 224 -2.25 -11.79 2.96
CA LEU A 224 -2.85 -10.62 2.34
C LEU A 224 -4.01 -10.09 3.19
N VAL A 225 -4.11 -8.78 3.31
CA VAL A 225 -5.28 -8.10 3.90
C VAL A 225 -5.73 -6.98 2.97
N SER A 226 -7.02 -6.97 2.61
CA SER A 226 -7.65 -5.84 1.90
C SER A 226 -8.30 -4.88 2.87
N PHE A 227 -8.33 -3.60 2.50
CA PHE A 227 -8.98 -2.54 3.25
C PHE A 227 -9.49 -1.46 2.28
N MET A 228 -10.38 -0.60 2.75
CA MET A 228 -10.77 0.63 2.06
C MET A 228 -10.05 1.82 2.70
N VAL A 229 -9.34 2.62 1.89
CA VAL A 229 -8.73 3.88 2.35
C VAL A 229 -9.78 4.96 2.48
N ALA A 230 -10.66 5.05 1.50
CA ALA A 230 -11.79 5.97 1.39
C ALA A 230 -12.85 5.31 0.49
N PRO A 231 -14.06 5.88 0.33
CA PRO A 231 -15.01 5.40 -0.67
C PRO A 231 -14.34 5.29 -2.05
N ASP A 232 -14.56 4.17 -2.73
CA ASP A 232 -14.03 3.88 -4.07
C ASP A 232 -12.48 3.91 -4.18
N LEU A 233 -11.78 3.74 -3.04
CA LEU A 233 -10.32 3.64 -2.96
C LEU A 233 -9.90 2.39 -2.19
N PRO A 234 -9.94 1.21 -2.83
CA PRO A 234 -9.45 -0.03 -2.25
C PRO A 234 -7.93 0.02 -2.04
N GLY A 235 -7.47 -0.79 -1.10
CA GLY A 235 -6.08 -1.06 -0.87
C GLY A 235 -5.86 -2.48 -0.37
N ALA A 236 -4.61 -2.91 -0.44
CA ALA A 236 -4.16 -4.18 0.10
C ALA A 236 -2.77 -4.05 0.72
N VAL A 237 -2.51 -4.88 1.73
CA VAL A 237 -1.19 -5.10 2.30
C VAL A 237 -0.83 -6.58 2.16
N ALA A 238 0.40 -6.84 1.71
CA ALA A 238 0.97 -8.17 1.54
C ALA A 238 2.20 -8.30 2.43
N ARG A 239 2.33 -9.44 3.10
CA ARG A 239 3.42 -9.71 4.04
C ARG A 239 3.85 -11.17 3.98
N LYS A 240 5.15 -11.42 3.99
CA LYS A 240 5.69 -12.77 4.13
C LYS A 240 5.51 -13.26 5.58
N GLY A 241 5.00 -14.46 5.76
CA GLY A 241 4.57 -15.05 7.02
C GLY A 241 3.09 -14.81 7.32
N VAL A 242 2.75 -14.70 8.61
CA VAL A 242 1.37 -14.60 9.10
C VAL A 242 1.01 -13.15 9.41
N ILE A 243 -0.25 -12.75 9.17
CA ILE A 243 -0.79 -11.49 9.71
C ILE A 243 -1.77 -11.86 10.83
N GLY A 244 -1.40 -11.57 12.08
CA GLY A 244 -2.25 -11.78 13.25
C GLY A 244 -3.16 -10.59 13.55
N GLU A 245 -2.64 -9.36 13.45
CA GLU A 245 -3.43 -8.13 13.66
C GLU A 245 -2.99 -7.04 12.67
N VAL A 246 -3.96 -6.33 12.10
CA VAL A 246 -3.71 -5.07 11.37
C VAL A 246 -4.37 -3.91 12.11
N ARG A 247 -3.59 -2.90 12.44
CA ARG A 247 -4.09 -1.66 13.05
C ARG A 247 -4.04 -0.54 12.04
N PHE A 248 -5.20 0.09 11.83
CA PHE A 248 -5.37 1.20 10.89
C PHE A 248 -5.35 2.52 11.65
N PHE A 249 -4.60 3.49 11.16
CA PHE A 249 -4.43 4.79 11.81
C PHE A 249 -4.54 5.95 10.81
N ASP A 250 -5.14 7.04 11.26
CA ASP A 250 -5.07 8.32 10.57
C ASP A 250 -3.79 9.05 11.02
N LEU A 251 -3.06 9.64 10.05
CA LEU A 251 -1.95 10.54 10.33
C LEU A 251 -2.40 11.98 10.10
N GLU A 252 -2.23 12.81 11.12
CA GLU A 252 -2.28 14.27 11.01
C GLU A 252 -0.86 14.83 11.05
N MET A 253 -0.55 15.78 10.17
CA MET A 253 0.75 16.45 10.07
C MET A 253 0.62 17.94 10.38
#